data_AF-E3RWY1-F1
#
_entry.id   AF-E3RWY1-F1
#
_cell.length_a   1.000
_cell.length_b   1.000
_cell.length_c   1.000
_cell.angle_alpha   90.00
_cell.angle_beta   90.00
_cell.angle_gamma   90.00
#
_symmetry.space_group_name_H-M   'P 1'
#
loop_
_entity.id
_entity.type
_entity.pdbx_description
1 polymer ?
#
loop_
_entity_poly.entity_id
_entity_poly.type
_entity_poly.pdbx_seq_one_letter_code
_entity_poly.pdbx_strand_id
1 'polypeptide(L)'
;MLQATSSTIPLDVVLFGPLGANYSRELDRYLQRSQALIGVKKGDFLPIFWPAWSSTMRPDVIKQSFRATGIWPMEAEVILKRFNNNTSEQDKALQISEHRDGDS
;
A
#
# COMPACT_ATOMS: atom_id res chain seq x y z
N MET A 1 20.18 10.75 -23.03
CA MET A 1 20.29 11.50 -21.76
C MET A 1 19.03 11.19 -20.96
N LEU A 2 19.14 10.28 -20.00
CA LEU A 2 18.02 9.80 -19.18
C LEU A 2 17.70 10.87 -18.13
N GLN A 3 16.73 11.74 -18.41
CA GLN A 3 16.19 12.64 -17.38
C GLN A 3 14.83 12.13 -16.93
N ALA A 4 14.67 12.07 -15.60
CA ALA A 4 13.44 11.90 -14.83
C ALA A 4 13.06 10.48 -14.37
N THR A 5 13.99 9.76 -13.73
CA THR A 5 13.65 8.83 -12.62
C THR A 5 13.59 9.57 -11.28
N SER A 6 12.90 10.71 -11.24
CA SER A 6 12.52 11.41 -10.00
C SER A 6 11.05 11.81 -9.99
N SER A 7 10.24 11.21 -10.87
CA SER A 7 8.79 11.19 -10.72
C SER A 7 8.47 10.18 -9.62
N THR A 8 8.59 10.66 -8.39
CA THR A 8 7.91 10.19 -7.18
C THR A 8 6.68 9.40 -7.60
N ILE A 9 6.67 8.09 -7.37
CA ILE A 9 5.56 7.22 -7.79
C ILE A 9 4.30 7.96 -7.33
N PRO A 10 3.34 8.25 -8.19
CA PRO A 10 2.29 9.23 -7.87
C PRO A 10 1.44 8.77 -6.65
N LEU A 11 1.54 7.48 -6.28
CA LEU A 11 1.14 6.90 -5.00
C LEU A 11 1.77 7.62 -3.78
N ASP A 12 3.07 7.91 -3.84
CA ASP A 12 3.86 8.54 -2.78
C ASP A 12 3.37 9.98 -2.51
N VAL A 13 3.12 10.78 -3.55
CA VAL A 13 2.58 12.14 -3.41
C VAL A 13 1.17 12.15 -2.78
N VAL A 14 0.31 11.21 -3.17
CA VAL A 14 -1.09 11.19 -2.69
C VAL A 14 -1.21 10.60 -1.28
N LEU A 15 -0.33 9.68 -0.87
CA LEU A 15 -0.40 9.06 0.47
C LEU A 15 0.50 9.75 1.49
N PHE A 16 1.75 10.07 1.14
CA PHE A 16 2.70 10.62 2.11
C PHE A 16 2.51 12.11 2.36
N GLY A 17 1.93 12.86 1.41
CA GLY A 17 1.54 14.25 1.65
C GLY A 17 0.53 14.39 2.81
N PRO A 18 -0.65 13.74 2.71
CA PRO A 18 -1.62 13.69 3.79
C PRO A 18 -1.09 13.03 5.07
N LEU A 19 -0.24 12.00 4.96
CA LEU A 19 0.37 11.34 6.12
C LEU A 19 1.27 12.32 6.89
N GLY A 20 2.12 13.07 6.18
CA GLY A 20 2.97 14.10 6.76
C GLY A 20 2.15 15.18 7.46
N ALA A 21 1.09 15.66 6.81
CA ALA A 21 0.19 16.66 7.40
C ALA A 21 -0.50 16.15 8.68
N ASN A 22 -1.03 14.92 8.67
CA ASN A 22 -1.64 14.32 9.86
C ASN A 22 -0.61 14.06 10.96
N TYR A 23 0.61 13.63 10.61
CA TYR A 23 1.70 13.45 11.56
C TYR A 23 2.09 14.76 12.23
N SER A 24 2.27 15.84 11.47
CA SER A 24 2.52 17.17 12.00
C SER A 24 1.43 17.60 12.98
N ARG A 25 0.15 17.33 12.67
CA ARG A 25 -0.96 17.63 13.57
C ARG A 25 -0.91 16.83 14.87
N GLU A 26 -0.60 15.53 14.81
CA GLU A 26 -0.48 14.71 16.02
C GLU A 26 0.77 15.09 16.84
N LEU A 27 1.85 15.50 16.18
CA LEU A 27 3.05 16.06 16.81
C LEU A 27 2.73 17.36 17.55
N ASP A 28 2.01 18.28 16.92
CA ASP A 28 1.59 19.54 17.55
C ASP A 28 0.72 19.29 18.78
N ARG A 29 -0.22 18.33 18.69
CA ARG A 29 -1.05 17.92 19.84
C ARG A 29 -0.21 17.33 20.97
N TYR A 30 0.78 16.50 20.63
CA TYR A 30 1.70 15.94 21.61
C TYR A 30 2.50 17.04 22.31
N LEU A 31 3.06 17.99 21.55
CA LEU A 31 3.82 19.13 22.07
C LEU A 31 2.94 20.06 22.93
N GLN A 32 1.71 20.34 22.52
CA GLN A 32 0.76 21.13 23.30
C GLN A 32 0.46 20.46 24.65
N ARG A 33 0.26 19.13 24.67
CA ARG A 33 0.02 18.37 25.90
C ARG A 33 1.24 18.34 26.83
N SER A 34 2.45 18.29 26.26
CA SER A 34 3.69 18.35 27.03
C SER A 34 4.12 19.78 27.37
N GLN A 35 3.33 20.79 26.98
CA GLN A 35 3.67 22.22 27.07
C GLN A 35 5.01 22.58 26.41
N ALA A 36 5.45 21.77 25.43
CA ALA A 36 6.78 21.80 24.83
C ALA A 36 7.95 21.68 25.84
N LEU A 37 7.67 21.28 27.09
CA LEU A 37 8.67 21.13 28.15
C LEU A 37 9.47 19.83 28.02
N ILE A 38 8.89 18.84 27.33
CA ILE A 38 9.52 17.55 27.07
C ILE A 38 9.83 17.48 25.58
N GLY A 39 11.12 17.44 25.25
CA GLY A 39 11.59 17.24 23.88
C GLY A 39 11.18 15.88 23.34
N VAL A 40 10.86 15.83 22.04
CA VAL A 40 10.47 14.61 21.35
C VAL A 40 11.64 13.65 21.29
N LYS A 41 11.46 12.42 21.78
CA LYS A 41 12.44 11.35 21.73
C LYS A 41 12.06 10.34 20.67
N LYS A 42 13.01 9.47 20.31
CA LYS A 42 12.77 8.36 19.38
C LYS A 42 11.61 7.44 19.82
N GLY A 43 11.39 7.30 21.14
CA GLY A 43 10.29 6.51 21.69
C GLY A 43 8.90 7.11 21.47
N ASP A 44 8.81 8.42 21.26
CA ASP A 44 7.54 9.12 21.04
C ASP A 44 7.06 9.00 19.59
N PHE A 45 7.93 8.57 18.68
CA PHE A 45 7.61 8.44 17.27
C PHE A 45 6.37 7.56 17.05
N LEU A 46 6.38 6.31 17.55
CA LEU A 46 5.31 5.36 17.24
C LEU A 46 3.95 5.79 17.81
N PRO A 47 3.84 6.25 19.08
CA PRO A 47 2.58 6.80 19.60
C PRO A 47 2.02 8.00 18.83
N ILE A 48 2.87 8.83 18.23
CA ILE A 48 2.44 9.99 17.40
C ILE A 48 2.12 9.54 15.97
N PHE A 49 2.94 8.64 15.42
CA PHE A 49 2.84 8.14 14.06
C PHE A 49 1.61 7.27 13.86
N TRP A 50 1.30 6.38 14.80
CA TRP A 50 0.22 5.39 14.61
C TRP A 50 -1.15 6.04 14.39
N PRO A 51 -1.60 7.04 15.18
CA PRO A 51 -2.85 7.76 14.91
C PRO A 51 -2.86 8.49 13.55
N ALA A 52 -1.74 9.10 13.16
CA ALA A 52 -1.60 9.74 11.85
C ALA A 52 -1.69 8.73 10.70
N TRP A 53 -1.03 7.58 10.85
CA TRP A 53 -1.08 6.48 9.90
C TRP A 53 -2.49 5.91 9.76
N SER A 54 -3.14 5.53 10.87
CA SER A 54 -4.48 4.95 10.85
C SER A 54 -5.55 5.89 10.29
N SER A 55 -5.40 7.20 10.46
CA SER A 55 -6.32 8.18 9.88
C SER A 55 -6.08 8.44 8.39
N THR A 56 -4.86 8.23 7.90
CA THR A 56 -4.46 8.50 6.50
C THR A 56 -4.59 7.27 5.61
N MET A 57 -4.10 6.12 6.07
CA MET A 57 -3.99 4.87 5.31
C MET A 57 -5.30 4.10 5.31
N ARG A 58 -6.37 4.77 4.87
CA ARG A 58 -7.69 4.16 4.75
C ARG A 58 -7.89 3.55 3.36
N PRO A 59 -8.65 2.45 3.23
CA PRO A 59 -8.89 1.80 1.94
C PRO A 59 -9.46 2.72 0.86
N ASP A 60 -10.31 3.68 1.23
CA ASP A 60 -10.89 4.66 0.31
C ASP A 60 -9.86 5.68 -0.20
N VAL A 61 -8.98 6.17 0.68
CA VAL A 61 -7.88 7.09 0.31
C VAL A 61 -6.89 6.38 -0.61
N ILE A 62 -6.56 5.13 -0.31
CA ILE A 62 -5.69 4.29 -1.15
C ILE A 62 -6.32 4.09 -2.53
N LYS A 63 -7.61 3.70 -2.61
CA LYS A 63 -8.31 3.56 -3.90
C LYS A 63 -8.35 4.88 -4.69
N GLN A 64 -8.61 5.99 -4.01
CA GLN A 64 -8.61 7.31 -4.64
C GLN A 64 -7.21 7.71 -5.13
N SER A 65 -6.15 7.34 -4.42
CA SER A 65 -4.78 7.55 -4.88
C SER A 65 -4.49 6.77 -6.16
N PHE A 66 -4.86 5.50 -6.25
CA PHE A 66 -4.69 4.76 -7.50
C PHE A 66 -5.47 5.39 -8.67
N ARG A 67 -6.66 5.94 -8.43
CA ARG A 67 -7.45 6.64 -9.45
C ARG A 67 -6.80 7.96 -9.89
N ALA A 68 -6.42 8.81 -8.94
CA ALA A 68 -5.83 10.13 -9.21
C ALA A 68 -4.52 10.04 -9.99
N THR A 69 -3.82 8.92 -9.83
CA THR A 69 -2.52 8.66 -10.44
C THR A 69 -2.61 7.94 -11.78
N GLY A 70 -3.83 7.59 -12.23
CA GLY A 70 -4.06 6.83 -13.46
C GLY A 70 -3.58 5.38 -13.41
N ILE A 71 -3.11 4.90 -12.25
CA ILE A 71 -2.62 3.54 -12.03
C ILE A 71 -3.79 2.56 -11.80
N TRP A 72 -4.98 3.07 -11.46
CA TRP A 72 -6.18 2.25 -11.32
C TRP A 72 -6.70 1.78 -12.70
N PRO A 73 -6.79 0.46 -12.96
CA PRO A 73 -7.34 -0.03 -14.22
C PRO A 73 -8.85 0.23 -14.24
N MET A 74 -9.32 0.92 -15.28
CA MET A 74 -10.77 1.11 -15.49
C MET A 74 -11.50 -0.24 -15.62
N GLU A 75 -10.84 -1.27 -16.17
CA GLU A 75 -11.30 -2.66 -16.14
C GLU A 75 -10.43 -3.55 -15.22
N ALA A 76 -10.60 -3.43 -13.90
CA ALA A 76 -9.91 -4.29 -12.93
C ALA A 76 -10.08 -5.79 -13.23
N GLU A 77 -11.26 -6.21 -13.70
CA GLU A 77 -11.57 -7.59 -14.07
C GLU A 77 -10.72 -8.12 -15.23
N VAL A 78 -10.34 -7.27 -16.19
CA VAL A 78 -9.47 -7.66 -17.31
C VAL A 78 -8.07 -7.97 -16.82
N ILE A 79 -7.59 -7.23 -15.82
CA ILE A 79 -6.30 -7.48 -15.19
C ILE A 79 -6.36 -8.72 -14.30
N LEU A 80 -7.40 -8.87 -13.48
CA LEU A 80 -7.59 -10.04 -12.60
C LEU A 80 -7.67 -11.36 -13.41
N LYS A 81 -8.30 -11.34 -14.59
CA LYS A 81 -8.32 -12.49 -15.51
C LYS A 81 -6.93 -12.95 -15.94
N ARG A 82 -5.94 -12.06 -16.04
CA ARG A 82 -4.56 -12.44 -16.41
C ARG A 82 -3.85 -13.26 -15.33
N PHE A 83 -4.26 -13.09 -14.07
CA PHE A 83 -3.66 -13.80 -12.93
C PHE A 83 -4.35 -15.14 -12.63
N ASN A 84 -5.63 -15.30 -13.01
CA ASN A 84 -6.40 -16.53 -12.83
C ASN A 84 -6.01 -17.66 -13.81
N ASN A 85 -5.23 -17.37 -14.85
CA ASN A 85 -4.85 -18.38 -15.86
C ASN A 85 -3.80 -19.40 -15.38
N ASN A 86 -3.17 -19.17 -14.21
CA ASN A 86 -2.12 -20.06 -13.69
C ASN A 86 -2.66 -21.30 -12.98
N THR A 87 -3.96 -21.37 -12.67
CA THR A 87 -4.57 -22.54 -12.04
C THR A 87 -4.71 -23.71 -13.03
N SER A 88 -4.88 -23.43 -14.32
CA SER A 88 -4.95 -24.43 -15.39
C SER A 88 -3.72 -25.35 -15.45
N GLU A 89 -2.52 -24.81 -15.26
CA GLU A 89 -1.29 -25.60 -15.39
C GLU A 89 -1.00 -26.43 -14.12
N GLN A 90 -1.46 -25.99 -12.94
CA GLN A 90 -1.39 -26.78 -11.71
C GLN A 90 -2.42 -27.92 -11.69
N ASP A 91 -3.64 -27.66 -12.18
CA ASP A 91 -4.68 -28.67 -12.31
C ASP A 91 -4.33 -29.73 -13.37
N LYS A 92 -3.67 -29.33 -14.47
CA LYS A 92 -3.13 -30.27 -15.46
C LYS A 92 -1.96 -31.09 -14.92
N ALA A 93 -1.07 -30.48 -14.13
CA ALA A 93 0.04 -31.21 -13.52
C ALA A 93 -0.45 -32.28 -12.53
N LEU A 94 -1.53 -32.00 -11.78
CA LEU A 94 -2.18 -32.95 -10.87
C LEU A 94 -2.91 -34.08 -11.61
N GLN A 95 -3.60 -33.79 -12.73
CA GLN A 95 -4.25 -34.85 -13.52
C GLN A 95 -3.26 -35.74 -14.28
N ILE A 96 -2.10 -35.23 -14.70
CA ILE A 96 -1.05 -36.03 -15.35
C ILE A 96 -0.39 -37.01 -14.36
N SER A 97 -0.33 -36.67 -13.06
CA SER A 97 0.19 -37.59 -12.04
C SER A 97 -0.76 -38.74 -11.69
N GLU A 98 -2.08 -38.56 -11.76
CA GLU A 98 -3.03 -39.64 -11.44
C GLU A 98 -3.18 -40.68 -12.57
N HIS A 99 -2.83 -40.34 -13.81
CA HIS A 99 -2.96 -41.26 -14.95
C HIS A 99 -1.76 -42.22 -15.15
N ARG A 100 -0.66 -42.06 -14.39
CA ARG A 100 0.56 -42.89 -14.56
C ARG A 100 0.70 -44.05 -13.56
N ASP A 101 -0.24 -44.22 -12.64
CA ASP A 101 -0.16 -45.23 -11.56
C ASP A 101 -1.08 -46.45 -11.77
N GLY A 102 -1.58 -46.66 -12.98
CA GLY A 102 -2.55 -47.72 -13.30
C GLY A 102 -2.17 -48.61 -14.47
N ASP A 103 -0.97 -49.20 -14.46
CA ASP A 103 -0.70 -50.41 -15.25
C ASP A 103 0.37 -51.26 -14.54
N SER A 104 -0.06 -52.32 -13.87
CA SER A 104 0.74 -53.40 -13.30
C SER A 104 -0.09 -54.67 -13.26
#